data_AF-A0A962A3B8-F1
#
_entry.id   AF-A0A962A3B8-F1
#
_cell.length_a   1.000
_cell.length_b   1.000
_cell.length_c   1.000
_cell.angle_alpha   90.00
_cell.angle_beta   90.00
_cell.angle_gamma   90.00
#
_symmetry.space_group_name_H-M   'P 1'
#
loop_
_entity.id
_entity.type
_entity.pdbx_description
1 polymer ?
#
loop_
_entity_poly.entity_id
_entity_poly.type
_entity_poly.pdbx_seq_one_letter_code
_entity_poly.pdbx_strand_id
1 'polypeptide(L)'
;MPNSPIQIVLNTDNFIESWDRTGGGPNKDFYANNDAEFVQHKQKISSQLSDIKKNQVENEFSEISYAKLVLKQSGLAKSHRPTKALFKRDTTPVVGAGDLGELFIELDPSRIDKVTERIQQAEEFTNWKEDKGYNSFGGI
;
A
#
# COMPACT_ATOMS: atom_id res chain seq x y z
N MET A 1 18.20 40.25 -48.15
CA MET A 1 18.05 40.62 -46.73
C MET A 1 18.04 39.34 -45.93
N PRO A 2 18.86 39.20 -44.87
CA PRO A 2 19.03 37.93 -44.18
C PRO A 2 17.85 37.70 -43.22
N ASN A 3 17.19 36.56 -43.36
CA ASN A 3 16.16 36.09 -42.43
C ASN A 3 16.84 35.65 -41.13
N SER A 4 16.98 36.57 -40.18
CA SER A 4 17.47 36.23 -38.84
C SER A 4 16.43 35.38 -38.11
N PRO A 5 16.81 34.26 -37.48
CA PRO A 5 15.86 33.41 -36.77
C PRO A 5 15.35 34.13 -35.52
N ILE A 6 14.02 34.15 -35.38
CA ILE A 6 13.34 34.63 -34.17
C ILE A 6 13.25 33.44 -33.21
N GLN A 7 13.89 33.53 -32.04
CA GLN A 7 13.73 32.55 -30.98
C GLN A 7 12.66 33.02 -30.00
N ILE A 8 11.60 32.24 -29.88
CA ILE A 8 10.53 32.49 -28.91
C ILE A 8 10.83 31.63 -27.67
N VAL A 9 11.10 32.29 -26.54
CA VAL A 9 11.24 31.62 -25.24
C VAL A 9 9.93 31.82 -24.50
N LEU A 10 9.16 30.73 -24.37
CA LEU A 10 7.92 30.72 -23.61
C LEU A 10 8.21 30.38 -22.16
N ASN A 11 7.60 31.13 -21.23
CA ASN A 11 7.63 30.76 -19.82
C ASN A 11 6.72 29.55 -19.61
N THR A 12 7.30 28.38 -19.43
CA THR A 12 6.60 27.09 -19.28
C THR A 12 5.63 27.10 -18.10
N ASP A 13 5.90 27.89 -17.05
CA ASP A 13 5.04 27.99 -15.86
C ASP A 13 3.64 28.55 -16.19
N ASN A 14 3.51 29.35 -17.25
CA ASN A 14 2.22 29.88 -17.70
C ASN A 14 1.35 28.84 -18.43
N PHE A 15 1.88 27.67 -18.73
CA PHE A 15 1.17 26.57 -19.40
C PHE A 15 0.91 25.37 -18.47
N ILE A 16 1.41 25.42 -17.24
CA ILE A 16 1.21 24.38 -16.24
C ILE A 16 0.07 24.83 -15.32
N GLU A 17 -1.15 24.43 -15.65
CA GLU A 17 -2.26 24.53 -14.72
C GLU A 17 -2.17 23.35 -13.74
N SER A 18 -1.80 23.64 -12.49
CA SER A 18 -1.84 22.63 -11.43
C SER A 18 -3.29 22.26 -11.15
N TRP A 19 -3.67 21.04 -11.52
CA TRP A 19 -4.99 20.51 -11.20
C TRP A 19 -5.15 20.39 -9.68
N ASP A 20 -6.02 21.22 -9.09
CA ASP A 20 -6.44 21.05 -7.69
C ASP A 20 -7.37 19.85 -7.58
N ARG A 21 -6.78 18.67 -7.40
CA ARG A 21 -7.51 17.46 -7.00
C ARG A 21 -7.12 17.14 -5.57
N THR A 22 -8.04 17.35 -4.64
CA THR A 22 -8.09 16.63 -3.36
C THR A 22 -8.33 15.14 -3.66
N GLY A 23 -7.27 14.44 -4.06
CA GLY A 23 -7.30 13.02 -4.37
C GLY A 23 -7.34 12.17 -3.11
N GLY A 24 -8.22 11.18 -3.08
CA GLY A 24 -8.32 10.20 -2.00
C GLY A 24 -9.75 9.77 -1.79
N GLY A 25 -10.09 8.56 -2.25
CA GLY A 25 -11.36 7.95 -1.88
C GLY A 25 -11.41 7.69 -0.37
N PRO A 26 -12.62 7.52 0.21
CA PRO A 26 -12.76 7.11 1.60
C PRO A 26 -11.99 5.81 1.86
N ASN A 27 -11.56 5.62 3.11
CA ASN A 27 -10.91 4.38 3.52
C ASN A 27 -11.83 3.20 3.20
N LYS A 28 -11.29 2.24 2.43
CA LYS A 28 -12.03 1.03 2.04
C LYS A 28 -11.57 -0.14 2.89
N ASP A 29 -12.51 -0.73 3.60
CA ASP A 29 -12.35 -2.06 4.15
C ASP A 29 -12.69 -3.08 3.05
N PHE A 30 -11.72 -3.95 2.72
CA PHE A 30 -11.88 -4.98 1.68
C PHE A 30 -12.66 -6.20 2.14
N TYR A 31 -12.83 -6.35 3.46
CA TYR A 31 -13.48 -7.48 4.10
C TYR A 31 -14.64 -7.04 5.00
N ALA A 32 -15.20 -5.85 4.76
CA ALA A 32 -16.37 -5.37 5.52
C ALA A 32 -17.49 -6.42 5.53
N ASN A 33 -17.95 -6.79 6.74
CA ASN A 33 -18.94 -7.86 6.98
C ASN A 33 -18.48 -9.29 6.64
N ASN A 34 -17.18 -9.50 6.36
CA ASN A 34 -16.60 -10.80 6.09
C ASN A 34 -15.32 -11.04 6.91
N ASP A 35 -15.49 -10.93 8.23
CA ASP A 35 -14.44 -11.13 9.23
C ASP A 35 -13.77 -12.51 9.09
N ALA A 36 -14.53 -13.54 8.72
CA ALA A 36 -13.99 -14.89 8.52
C ALA A 36 -12.97 -14.96 7.37
N GLU A 37 -13.27 -14.33 6.22
CA GLU A 37 -12.32 -14.27 5.09
C GLU A 37 -11.09 -13.43 5.45
N PHE A 38 -11.27 -12.36 6.25
CA PHE A 38 -10.15 -11.57 6.75
C PHE A 38 -9.21 -12.38 7.64
N VAL A 39 -9.74 -13.13 8.61
CA VAL A 39 -8.95 -13.99 9.50
C VAL A 39 -8.19 -15.05 8.70
N GLN A 40 -8.84 -15.70 7.74
CA GLN A 40 -8.18 -16.66 6.85
C GLN A 40 -7.06 -16.00 6.04
N HIS A 41 -7.28 -14.80 5.53
CA HIS A 41 -6.27 -14.05 4.80
C HIS A 41 -5.07 -13.68 5.68
N LYS A 42 -5.32 -13.19 6.90
CA LYS A 42 -4.32 -12.87 7.92
C LYS A 42 -3.46 -14.09 8.27
N GLN A 43 -4.09 -15.24 8.46
CA GLN A 43 -3.40 -16.52 8.71
C GLN A 43 -2.56 -16.97 7.52
N LYS A 44 -3.11 -16.87 6.30
CA LYS A 44 -2.39 -17.24 5.08
C LYS A 44 -1.12 -16.41 4.90
N ILE A 45 -1.19 -15.09 5.05
CA ILE A 45 0.00 -14.23 4.93
C ILE A 45 1.01 -14.56 6.03
N SER A 46 0.56 -14.73 7.27
CA SER A 46 1.44 -15.09 8.40
C SER A 46 2.18 -16.41 8.14
N SER A 47 1.49 -17.42 7.61
CA SER A 47 2.11 -18.71 7.23
C SER A 47 3.16 -18.52 6.14
N GLN A 48 2.84 -17.77 5.08
CA GLN A 48 3.79 -17.52 3.99
C GLN A 48 5.06 -16.80 4.47
N LEU A 49 4.92 -15.83 5.38
CA LEU A 49 6.05 -15.14 5.98
C LEU A 49 6.89 -16.08 6.86
N SER A 50 6.24 -16.93 7.65
CA SER A 50 6.93 -17.95 8.45
C SER A 50 7.71 -18.93 7.56
N ASP A 51 7.13 -19.36 6.45
CA ASP A 51 7.79 -20.27 5.51
C ASP A 51 9.00 -19.61 4.84
N ILE A 52 8.88 -18.34 4.42
CA ILE A 52 10.00 -17.56 3.87
C ILE A 52 11.12 -17.45 4.91
N LYS A 53 10.78 -17.10 6.16
CA LYS A 53 11.76 -16.96 7.24
C LYS A 53 12.48 -18.28 7.51
N LYS A 54 11.73 -19.40 7.59
CA LYS A 54 12.31 -20.72 7.81
C LYS A 54 13.32 -21.07 6.72
N ASN A 55 12.92 -20.94 5.46
CA ASN A 55 13.79 -21.23 4.31
C ASN A 55 15.03 -20.31 4.28
N GLN A 56 14.90 -19.07 4.74
CA GLN A 56 16.02 -18.13 4.82
C GLN A 56 17.00 -18.48 5.94
N VAL A 57 16.50 -18.85 7.13
CA VAL A 57 17.36 -19.24 8.27
C VAL A 57 18.08 -20.56 8.02
N GLU A 58 17.46 -21.49 7.29
CA GLU A 58 18.10 -22.75 6.89
C GLU A 58 19.17 -22.55 5.80
N ASN A 59 19.19 -21.40 5.13
CA ASN A 59 20.14 -21.10 4.06
C ASN A 59 21.25 -20.16 4.53
N GLU A 60 22.42 -20.72 4.86
CA GLU A 60 23.61 -19.98 5.32
C GLU A 60 24.16 -18.98 4.29
N PHE A 61 23.75 -19.05 3.03
CA PHE A 61 24.30 -18.23 1.94
C PHE A 61 23.49 -16.97 1.61
N SER A 62 22.34 -16.74 2.27
CA SER A 62 21.41 -15.66 1.89
C SER A 62 20.90 -14.88 3.11
N GLU A 63 21.66 -13.86 3.52
CA GLU A 63 21.24 -12.93 4.59
C GLU A 63 19.96 -12.15 4.24
N ILE A 64 19.69 -11.98 2.94
CA ILE A 64 18.56 -11.22 2.40
C ILE A 64 17.71 -12.13 1.50
N SER A 65 16.39 -11.95 1.53
CA SER A 65 15.42 -12.60 0.65
C SER A 65 14.55 -11.56 -0.05
N TYR A 66 13.97 -11.94 -1.19
CA TYR A 66 13.02 -11.12 -1.91
C TYR A 66 11.68 -11.81 -1.98
N ALA A 67 10.60 -11.08 -1.71
CA ALA A 67 9.25 -11.59 -1.85
C ALA A 67 8.46 -10.80 -2.89
N LYS A 68 7.63 -11.52 -3.65
CA LYS A 68 6.63 -10.94 -4.52
C LYS A 68 5.32 -10.77 -3.77
N LEU A 69 4.87 -9.53 -3.65
CA LEU A 69 3.57 -9.16 -3.11
C LEU A 69 2.59 -8.95 -4.25
N VAL A 70 1.47 -9.67 -4.22
CA VAL A 70 0.39 -9.56 -5.22
C VAL A 70 -0.84 -8.97 -4.54
N LEU A 71 -1.31 -7.83 -5.04
CA LEU A 71 -2.51 -7.17 -4.55
C LEU A 71 -3.78 -7.89 -5.04
N LYS A 72 -4.82 -7.94 -4.20
CA LYS A 72 -6.17 -8.36 -4.61
C LYS A 72 -6.68 -7.40 -5.69
N GLN A 73 -7.48 -7.89 -6.63
CA GLN A 73 -8.05 -7.09 -7.72
C GLN A 73 -8.80 -5.84 -7.21
N SER A 74 -9.48 -5.97 -6.07
CA SER A 74 -10.20 -4.86 -5.41
C SER A 74 -9.28 -3.78 -4.81
N GLY A 75 -7.99 -4.10 -4.61
CA GLY A 75 -6.97 -3.28 -3.96
C GLY A 75 -5.90 -2.70 -4.89
N LEU A 76 -6.12 -2.69 -6.22
CA LEU A 76 -5.12 -2.22 -7.20
C LEU A 76 -4.83 -0.71 -7.14
N ALA A 77 -5.71 0.08 -6.52
CA ALA A 77 -5.53 1.52 -6.43
C ALA A 77 -4.22 1.87 -5.70
N LYS A 78 -3.52 2.91 -6.16
CA LYS A 78 -2.25 3.36 -5.58
C LYS A 78 -2.37 3.68 -4.08
N SER A 79 -3.51 4.23 -3.66
CA SER A 79 -3.83 4.54 -2.26
C SER A 79 -3.98 3.31 -1.36
N HIS A 80 -4.29 2.13 -1.93
CA HIS A 80 -4.50 0.88 -1.20
C HIS A 80 -3.22 0.05 -1.05
N ARG A 81 -2.10 0.51 -1.60
CA ARG A 81 -0.82 -0.20 -1.49
C ARG A 81 -0.40 -0.30 -0.02
N PRO A 82 0.07 -1.47 0.46
CA PRO A 82 0.46 -1.68 1.85
C PRO A 82 1.81 -1.03 2.23
N THR A 83 2.32 -0.09 1.42
CA THR A 83 3.63 0.54 1.59
C THR A 83 3.68 1.58 2.70
N LYS A 84 2.53 2.15 3.09
CA LYS A 84 2.45 3.09 4.23
C LYS A 84 2.35 2.37 5.58
N ALA A 85 1.68 1.22 5.60
CA ALA A 85 1.32 0.52 6.84
C ALA A 85 2.24 -0.66 7.17
N LEU A 86 2.64 -1.46 6.16
CA LEU A 86 3.40 -2.70 6.34
C LEU A 86 4.81 -2.60 5.73
N PHE A 87 4.92 -2.17 4.48
CA PHE A 87 6.20 -2.18 3.71
C PHE A 87 6.78 -0.78 3.57
N LYS A 88 7.12 -0.20 4.72
CA LYS A 88 7.70 1.15 4.80
C LYS A 88 9.14 1.16 4.28
N ARG A 89 9.57 2.28 3.69
CA ARG A 89 10.91 2.42 3.10
C ARG A 89 12.06 2.23 4.09
N ASP A 90 11.84 2.56 5.36
CA ASP A 90 12.82 2.47 6.44
C ASP A 90 13.01 1.03 6.96
N THR A 91 12.00 0.18 6.80
CA THR A 91 11.95 -1.15 7.40
C THR A 91 11.99 -2.23 6.34
N THR A 92 11.07 -2.20 5.38
CA THR A 92 10.89 -3.26 4.38
C THR A 92 10.62 -2.60 3.03
N PRO A 93 11.68 -2.13 2.34
CA PRO A 93 11.51 -1.32 1.15
C PRO A 93 10.98 -2.13 -0.03
N VAL A 94 10.14 -1.49 -0.83
CA VAL A 94 9.78 -1.98 -2.17
C VAL A 94 10.95 -1.69 -3.10
N VAL A 95 11.58 -2.75 -3.61
CA VAL A 95 12.76 -2.68 -4.50
C VAL A 95 12.39 -2.72 -5.98
N GLY A 96 11.16 -3.11 -6.31
CA GLY A 96 10.69 -3.16 -7.68
C GLY A 96 9.18 -3.34 -7.78
N ALA A 97 8.67 -3.25 -9.00
CA ALA A 97 7.29 -3.57 -9.34
C ALA A 97 7.28 -4.45 -10.59
N GLY A 98 6.33 -5.39 -10.65
CA GLY A 98 6.10 -6.26 -11.79
C GLY A 98 4.87 -5.80 -12.57
N ASP A 99 3.97 -6.75 -12.83
CA ASP A 99 2.67 -6.46 -13.44
C ASP A 99 1.78 -5.59 -12.54
N LEU A 100 0.61 -5.21 -13.05
CA LEU A 100 -0.35 -4.39 -12.31
C LEU A 100 -0.75 -5.07 -10.99
N GLY A 101 -0.34 -4.46 -9.88
CA GLY A 101 -0.62 -4.98 -8.53
C GLY A 101 0.49 -5.87 -7.97
N GLU A 102 1.60 -6.04 -8.68
CA GLU A 102 2.77 -6.77 -8.19
C GLU A 102 3.86 -5.82 -7.68
N LEU A 103 4.35 -6.09 -6.48
CA LEU A 103 5.45 -5.37 -5.85
C LEU A 103 6.51 -6.37 -5.39
N PHE A 104 7.78 -6.01 -5.51
CA PHE A 104 8.89 -6.79 -4.96
C PHE A 104 9.45 -6.09 -3.74
N ILE A 105 9.60 -6.83 -2.65
CA ILE A 105 10.10 -6.33 -1.37
C ILE A 105 11.35 -7.09 -0.95
N GLU A 106 12.25 -6.38 -0.29
CA GLU A 106 13.43 -6.97 0.35
C GLU A 106 13.13 -7.32 1.81
N LEU A 107 13.50 -8.52 2.24
CA LEU A 107 13.23 -9.07 3.56
C LEU A 107 14.49 -9.67 4.18
N ASP A 108 14.59 -9.54 5.49
CA ASP A 108 15.50 -10.31 6.34
C ASP A 108 14.67 -10.91 7.50
N PRO A 109 15.19 -11.89 8.26
CA PRO A 109 14.43 -12.54 9.31
C PRO A 109 13.84 -11.56 10.35
N SER A 110 14.57 -10.50 10.69
CA SER A 110 14.12 -9.48 11.64
C SER A 110 13.00 -8.59 11.08
N ARG A 111 13.06 -8.25 9.78
CA ARG A 111 12.01 -7.52 9.07
C ARG A 111 10.75 -8.36 8.92
N ILE A 112 10.90 -9.66 8.68
CA ILE A 112 9.76 -10.59 8.60
C ILE A 112 9.02 -10.63 9.94
N ASP A 113 9.73 -10.66 11.07
CA ASP A 113 9.11 -10.64 12.40
C ASP A 113 8.29 -9.37 12.63
N LYS A 114 8.84 -8.20 12.28
CA LYS A 114 8.14 -6.90 12.41
C LYS A 114 6.87 -6.84 11.56
N VAL A 115 6.94 -7.32 10.31
CA VAL A 115 5.77 -7.35 9.42
C VAL A 115 4.72 -8.33 9.96
N THR A 116 5.15 -9.50 10.45
CA THR A 116 4.25 -10.51 11.03
C THR A 116 3.56 -9.98 12.28
N GLU A 117 4.28 -9.32 13.19
CA GLU A 117 3.72 -8.69 14.38
C GLU A 117 2.66 -7.64 13.98
N ARG A 118 2.96 -6.80 13.00
CA ARG A 118 2.04 -5.77 12.53
C ARG A 118 0.77 -6.34 11.92
N ILE A 119 0.88 -7.47 11.20
CA ILE A 119 -0.27 -8.21 10.67
C ILE A 119 -1.09 -8.80 11.82
N GLN A 120 -0.44 -9.37 12.83
CA GLN A 120 -1.11 -9.97 13.98
C GLN A 120 -1.90 -8.96 14.82
N GLN A 121 -1.41 -7.72 14.92
CA GLN A 121 -2.10 -6.61 15.59
C GLN A 121 -3.37 -6.14 14.87
N ALA A 122 -3.64 -6.58 13.64
CA ALA A 122 -4.85 -6.18 12.93
C ALA A 122 -6.10 -6.79 13.60
N GLU A 123 -7.11 -5.93 13.84
CA GLU A 123 -8.41 -6.28 14.41
C GLU A 123 -9.12 -7.31 13.51
N GLU A 124 -9.72 -8.33 14.12
CA GLU A 124 -10.31 -9.45 13.38
C GLU A 124 -11.78 -9.24 13.03
N PHE A 125 -12.39 -8.17 13.57
CA PHE A 125 -13.81 -7.87 13.42
C PHE A 125 -14.02 -6.46 12.89
N THR A 126 -15.05 -6.31 12.05
CA THR A 126 -15.46 -5.01 11.51
C THR A 126 -16.00 -4.12 12.64
N ASN A 127 -15.32 -3.01 12.93
CA ASN A 127 -15.76 -2.02 13.92
C ASN A 127 -16.59 -0.91 13.29
N TRP A 128 -17.87 -0.82 13.67
CA TRP A 128 -18.76 0.24 13.23
C TRP A 128 -18.56 1.50 14.07
N LYS A 129 -18.39 2.64 13.40
CA LYS A 129 -18.48 3.96 14.01
C LYS A 129 -19.73 4.66 13.50
N GLU A 130 -20.55 5.13 14.42
CA GLU A 130 -21.70 5.95 14.09
C GLU A 130 -21.20 7.31 13.55
N ASP A 131 -21.70 7.69 12.38
CA ASP A 131 -21.35 8.97 11.78
C ASP A 131 -22.06 10.08 12.55
N LYS A 132 -21.30 11.00 13.18
CA LYS A 132 -21.86 12.11 13.97
C LYS A 132 -22.34 13.23 13.04
N GLY A 133 -23.25 12.89 12.12
CA GLY A 133 -23.57 13.73 10.99
C GLY A 133 -25.01 13.61 10.50
N TYR A 134 -26.01 13.79 11.37
CA TYR A 134 -27.30 14.38 10.97
C TYR A 134 -28.09 14.92 12.19
N ASN A 135 -27.70 16.09 12.71
CA ASN A 135 -28.60 16.91 13.52
C ASN A 135 -29.55 17.66 12.59
N SER A 136 -30.63 17.00 12.17
CA SER A 136 -31.76 17.64 11.50
C SER A 136 -32.97 17.72 12.42
N PHE A 137 -32.90 18.54 13.47
CA PHE A 137 -34.10 19.02 14.17
C PHE A 137 -33.90 20.48 14.56
N GLY A 138 -33.97 21.35 13.56
CA GLY A 138 -34.30 22.74 13.72
C GLY A 138 -35.76 22.96 13.33
N GLY A 139 -36.55 23.46 14.29
CA GLY A 139 -37.90 23.99 14.08
C GLY A 139 -39.02 22.97 14.32
N ILE A 140 -39.71 23.07 15.46
CA ILE A 140 -40.96 23.86 15.61
C ILE A 140 -40.97 24.46 17.03
#